data_AF-A0A7W3RDI8-F1
#
_entry.id   AF-A0A7W3RDI8-F1
#
_cell.length_a   1.000
_cell.length_b   1.000
_cell.length_c   1.000
_cell.angle_alpha   90.00
_cell.angle_beta   90.00
_cell.angle_gamma   90.00
#
_symmetry.space_group_name_H-M   'P 1'
#
loop_
_entity.id
_entity.type
_entity.pdbx_description
1 polymer ?
#
loop_
_entity_poly.entity_id
_entity_poly.type
_entity_poly.pdbx_seq_one_letter_code
_entity_poly.pdbx_strand_id
1 'polypeptide(L)' 'MNEKWILVLFISPFLLLQSFLLFINAKKRGAHPWFWGIWGLIQIPMPTLFYWFFIIWLPARRKRGM' A
#
# COMPACT_ATOMS: atom_id res chain seq x y z
N MET A 1 -12.20 -29.60 -2.62
CA MET A 1 -11.46 -28.49 -1.98
C MET A 1 -12.34 -27.26 -2.12
N ASN A 2 -12.90 -26.74 -1.01
CA ASN A 2 -13.87 -25.63 -1.08
C ASN A 2 -13.30 -24.44 -1.86
N GLU A 3 -14.11 -23.80 -2.70
CA GLU A 3 -13.70 -22.63 -3.50
C GLU A 3 -13.04 -21.52 -2.66
N LYS A 4 -13.40 -21.44 -1.37
CA LYS A 4 -12.86 -20.49 -0.39
C LYS A 4 -11.35 -20.67 -0.15
N TRP A 5 -10.85 -21.89 -0.17
CA TRP A 5 -9.42 -22.17 0.09
C TRP A 5 -8.54 -21.77 -1.09
N ILE A 6 -9.04 -21.94 -2.31
CA ILE A 6 -8.36 -21.51 -3.54
C ILE A 6 -8.22 -19.98 -3.55
N LEU A 7 -9.29 -19.26 -3.17
CA LEU A 7 -9.26 -17.81 -3.06
C LEU A 7 -8.22 -17.32 -2.05
N VAL A 8 -8.17 -17.90 -0.85
CA VAL A 8 -7.19 -17.52 0.18
C VAL A 8 -5.76 -17.80 -0.27
N LEU A 9 -5.52 -18.93 -0.96
CA LEU A 9 -4.20 -19.30 -1.47
C LEU A 9 -3.66 -18.29 -2.50
N PHE A 10 -4.53 -17.74 -3.35
CA PHE A 10 -4.15 -16.72 -4.34
C PHE A 10 -4.06 -15.31 -3.75
N ILE A 11 -4.94 -14.95 -2.82
CA ILE A 11 -5.02 -13.62 -2.22
C ILE A 11 -3.87 -13.37 -1.23
N SER A 12 -3.44 -14.39 -0.50
CA SER A 12 -2.34 -14.28 0.48
C SER A 12 -1.03 -13.73 -0.09
N PRO A 13 -0.44 -14.31 -1.17
CA PRO A 13 0.77 -13.76 -1.78
C PRO A 13 0.52 -12.38 -2.41
N PHE A 14 -0.69 -12.10 -2.87
CA PHE A 14 -1.05 -10.79 -3.42
C PHE A 14 -1.07 -9.69 -2.36
N LEU A 15 -1.61 -9.98 -1.16
CA LEU A 15 -1.54 -9.08 0.01
C LEU A 15 -0.10 -8.80 0.42
N LEU A 16 0.72 -9.85 0.50
CA LEU A 16 2.12 -9.73 0.87
C LEU A 16 2.87 -8.88 -0.16
N LEU A 17 2.66 -9.13 -1.45
CA LEU A 17 3.29 -8.36 -2.53
C LEU A 17 2.85 -6.89 -2.50
N GLN A 18 1.55 -6.63 -2.31
CA GLN A 18 1.01 -5.27 -2.17
C GLN A 18 1.66 -4.52 -1.00
N SER A 19 1.71 -5.14 0.18
CA SER A 19 2.33 -4.56 1.38
C SER A 19 3.83 -4.30 1.17
N PHE A 20 4.55 -5.24 0.54
CA PHE A 20 5.97 -5.12 0.26
C PHE A 20 6.28 -3.97 -0.72
N LEU A 21 5.47 -3.83 -1.77
CA LEU A 21 5.56 -2.72 -2.71
C LEU A 21 5.26 -1.37 -2.05
N LEU A 22 4.24 -1.30 -1.20
CA LEU A 22 3.93 -0.13 -0.38
C LEU A 22 5.10 0.25 0.52
N PHE A 23 5.71 -0.73 1.20
CA PHE A 23 6.86 -0.53 2.06
C PHE A 23 8.08 0.02 1.30
N ILE A 24 8.40 -0.55 0.14
CA ILE A 24 9.52 -0.09 -0.70
C ILE A 24 9.27 1.32 -1.24
N ASN A 25 8.06 1.59 -1.75
CA ASN A 25 7.71 2.90 -2.29
C ASN A 25 7.72 3.97 -1.19
N ALA A 26 7.19 3.65 -0.01
CA ALA A 26 7.21 4.51 1.16
C ALA A 26 8.64 4.82 1.61
N LYS A 27 9.51 3.80 1.64
CA LYS A 27 10.94 3.93 1.95
C LYS A 27 11.65 4.87 0.97
N LYS A 28 11.39 4.73 -0.34
CA LYS A 28 11.97 5.61 -1.38
C LYS A 28 11.50 7.06 -1.27
N ARG A 29 10.29 7.30 -0.76
CA ARG A 29 9.71 8.65 -0.62
C ARG A 29 9.89 9.27 0.77
N GLY A 30 10.54 8.56 1.70
CA GLY A 30 10.73 9.02 3.08
C GLY A 30 9.44 9.10 3.90
N ALA A 31 8.38 8.43 3.46
CA ALA A 31 7.05 8.56 4.05
C ALA A 31 6.71 7.30 4.86
N HIS A 32 7.10 7.26 6.14
CA HIS A 32 6.74 6.23 7.14
C HIS A 32 6.50 4.79 6.62
N PRO A 33 7.54 4.08 6.16
CA PRO A 33 7.40 2.76 5.51
C PRO A 33 6.70 1.70 6.37
N TRP A 34 6.91 1.73 7.68
CA TRP A 34 6.27 0.80 8.62
C TRP A 34 4.74 0.99 8.70
N PHE A 35 4.27 2.24 8.66
CA PHE A 35 2.84 2.56 8.68
C PHE A 35 2.16 1.99 7.42
N TRP A 36 2.73 2.25 6.24
CA TRP A 36 2.14 1.82 4.97
C TRP A 36 2.27 0.31 4.70
N GLY A 37 3.32 -0.35 5.19
CA GLY A 37 3.46 -1.80 5.12
C GLY A 37 2.37 -2.52 5.93
N ILE A 38 2.20 -2.18 7.21
CA ILE A 38 1.18 -2.79 8.07
C ILE A 38 -0.23 -2.48 7.55
N TRP A 39 -0.47 -1.23 7.15
CA TRP A 39 -1.77 -0.82 6.64
C TRP A 39 -2.15 -1.58 5.36
N GLY A 40 -1.19 -1.87 4.48
CA GLY A 40 -1.37 -2.68 3.28
C GLY A 40 -1.68 -4.15 3.52
N LEU A 41 -1.43 -4.69 4.72
CA LEU A 41 -1.78 -6.06 5.11
C LEU A 41 -3.19 -6.17 5.70
N ILE A 42 -3.79 -5.06 6.14
CA ILE A 42 -5.08 -5.07 6.84
C ILE A 42 -6.25 -5.05 5.87
N GLN A 43 -6.18 -4.26 4.79
CA GLN A 43 -7.26 -4.16 3.80
C GLN A 43 -6.76 -4.01 2.35
N ILE A 44 -7.51 -4.53 1.40
CA ILE A 44 -7.43 -4.18 -0.03
C ILE A 44 -8.82 -3.67 -0.41
N PRO A 45 -9.01 -2.53 -1.09
CA PRO A 45 -8.03 -1.67 -1.80
C PRO A 45 -7.77 -0.31 -1.13
N MET A 46 -8.40 -0.03 0.02
CA MET A 46 -8.37 1.29 0.67
C MET A 46 -6.94 1.80 0.99
N PRO A 47 -5.98 0.98 1.46
CA PRO A 47 -4.60 1.42 1.72
C PRO A 47 -3.90 2.01 0.50
N THR A 48 -4.15 1.46 -0.68
CA THR A 48 -3.54 1.89 -1.92
C THR A 48 -4.07 3.25 -2.36
N LEU A 49 -5.37 3.48 -2.19
CA LEU A 49 -6.04 4.77 -2.45
C LEU A 49 -5.52 5.87 -1.51
N PHE A 50 -5.43 5.58 -0.22
CA PHE A 50 -4.89 6.51 0.77
C PHE A 50 -3.40 6.78 0.55
N TYR A 51 -2.62 5.77 0.15
CA TYR A 51 -1.20 5.94 -0.19
C TYR A 51 -1.05 6.92 -1.36
N TRP A 52 -1.85 6.73 -2.42
CA TRP A 52 -1.81 7.61 -3.57
C TRP A 52 -2.18 9.05 -3.20
N PHE A 53 -3.21 9.24 -2.37
CA PHE A 53 -3.67 10.56 -1.94
C PHE A 53 -2.66 11.26 -1.00
N PHE A 54 -2.16 10.60 0.04
CA PHE A 54 -1.29 11.23 1.03
C PHE A 54 0.18 11.31 0.58
N ILE A 55 0.69 10.35 -0.18
CA ILE A 55 2.12 10.31 -0.56
C ILE A 55 2.38 10.87 -1.96
N ILE A 56 1.43 10.83 -2.90
CA ILE A 56 1.65 11.42 -4.24
C ILE A 56 1.09 12.84 -4.31
N TRP A 57 -0.15 13.04 -3.86
CA TRP A 57 -0.83 14.32 -4.05
C TRP A 57 -0.39 15.40 -3.05
N LEU A 58 -0.19 15.05 -1.77
CA LEU A 58 0.23 16.01 -0.74
C LEU A 58 1.60 16.69 -1.04
N PRO A 59 2.68 15.97 -1.40
CA PRO A 59 3.95 16.63 -1.74
C PRO A 59 3.94 17.32 -3.11
N ALA A 60 3.09 16.87 -4.06
CA ALA A 60 2.93 17.56 -5.34
C ALA A 60 2.32 18.97 -5.19
N ARG A 61 1.53 19.20 -4.14
CA ARG A 61 0.98 20.52 -3.82
C ARG A 61 1.99 21.44 -3.15
N ARG A 62 2.94 20.90 -2.37
CA ARG A 62 3.95 21.71 -1.68
C ARG A 62 5.00 22.29 -2.63
N LYS A 63 5.23 21.68 -3.81
CA LYS A 63 6.15 22.21 -4.84
C LYS A 63 5.53 23.25 -5.79
N ARG A 64 4.22 23.52 -5.70
CA ARG A 64 3.52 24.49 -6.57
C ARG A 64 3.34 25.88 -5.93
N GLY A 65 3.87 26.08 -4.71
CA GLY A 65 3.76 27.33 -3.96
C GLY A 65 5.10 28.04 -3.71
N MET A 66 6.15 27.70 -4.45
CA MET A 66 7.41 28.45 -4.51
C MET A 66 7.66 28.88 -5.95
#